data_AF-A0A9E0PRG4-F1
#
_entry.id   AF-A0A9E0PRG4-F1
#
_cell.length_a   1.000
_cell.length_b   1.000
_cell.length_c   1.000
_cell.angle_alpha   90.00
_cell.angle_beta   90.00
_cell.angle_gamma   90.00
#
_symmetry.space_group_name_H-M   'P 1'
#
loop_
_entity.id
_entity.type
_entity.pdbx_description
1 polymer ?
#
loop_
_entity_poly.entity_id
_entity_poly.type
_entity_poly.pdbx_seq_one_letter_code
_entity_poly.pdbx_strand_id
1 'polypeptide(L)'
;MGLAPPPLAAAAGGGVIRAEPGRPLRVFGEPADERRICRMIFDELCVLANGDIVCSCGDPSGKLVYGNVLRDRIAPIFDGKTYRAMRSWQLRTAATSWCPVIRQRCGGRVSSPEAGDRPDGRRVRMLQLEPISHCNLACPACPVTQFAADPAYRDDRPAVLPLATMLEVVDQLPALEKILFYNFGEPFLHPQAIDFLRIVRSRRPEVVLHTSTNGLAFTSAKIEAIAAETLLDRVVFSIDGATEKSYRRYRVGGSLARVLANLEHLAEAARRHGTRDRIDIVWQYILFEWNDSAAEIAAARARAAEIGVPLRFILTHTQGASRRLVAGAPELRDQLGVEDPWSASTCDLRAEAIEEAGSLTAGRFSAALTPVRDAIEARPGGRFVLELSVANRSRLHWSADREDRFQIGVQLRPASGPGRQDLPRVPVPAAARCAGGSADLLIDGRAPAEPGFYEIFLDVVEEGVTWFHERGSAPARVKLDVREDAASVSFEPDALAAELARQLTDLPVPDWQLADWAGLLASGTPIATLASWITAGLPEVEPRRTRAHAAICGRLGLRPS
;
A
#
# COMPACT_ATOMS: atom_id res chain seq x y z
N MET A 1 25.67 -23.54 -68.86
CA MET A 1 26.60 -24.01 -67.81
C MET A 1 27.06 -22.76 -67.08
N GLY A 2 26.49 -22.39 -65.93
CA GLY A 2 26.32 -23.24 -64.75
C GLY A 2 27.58 -23.13 -63.91
N LEU A 3 27.55 -22.27 -62.89
CA LEU A 3 27.99 -22.54 -61.52
C LEU A 3 27.62 -21.32 -60.66
N ALA A 4 26.65 -21.55 -59.78
CA ALA A 4 26.07 -20.58 -58.86
C ALA A 4 27.06 -20.25 -57.71
N PRO A 5 27.08 -19.01 -57.21
CA PRO A 5 27.68 -18.68 -55.93
C PRO A 5 26.83 -19.23 -54.76
N PRO A 6 27.45 -19.50 -53.60
CA PRO A 6 26.82 -20.20 -52.49
C PRO A 6 25.67 -19.38 -51.86
N PRO A 7 24.70 -20.02 -51.20
CA PRO A 7 23.54 -19.33 -50.67
C PRO A 7 23.95 -18.35 -49.56
N LEU A 8 23.46 -17.11 -49.69
CA LEU A 8 23.35 -16.15 -48.59
C LEU A 8 22.51 -16.79 -47.48
N ALA A 9 23.17 -17.13 -46.37
CA ALA A 9 22.46 -17.38 -45.13
C ALA A 9 21.75 -16.08 -44.74
N ALA A 10 20.43 -16.06 -44.90
CA ALA A 10 19.57 -15.00 -44.45
C ALA A 10 19.71 -14.87 -42.92
N ALA A 11 20.45 -13.86 -42.46
CA ALA A 11 20.23 -13.30 -41.13
C ALA A 11 18.94 -12.45 -41.18
N ALA A 12 17.83 -13.12 -41.43
CA ALA A 12 16.49 -12.57 -41.29
C ALA A 12 16.03 -12.82 -39.86
N GLY A 13 15.81 -11.75 -39.09
CA GLY A 13 15.21 -11.86 -37.77
C GLY A 13 15.42 -10.62 -36.92
N GLY A 14 14.65 -9.56 -37.20
CA GLY A 14 14.32 -8.60 -36.15
C GLY A 14 13.74 -9.39 -34.98
N GLY A 15 14.39 -9.30 -33.82
CA GLY A 15 14.08 -10.08 -32.63
C GLY A 15 12.75 -9.67 -32.03
N VAL A 16 11.64 -10.11 -32.61
CA VAL A 16 10.38 -10.28 -31.89
C VAL A 16 10.67 -11.33 -30.82
N ILE A 17 10.59 -10.95 -29.55
CA ILE A 17 10.58 -11.89 -28.43
C ILE A 17 9.35 -12.79 -28.63
N ARG A 18 9.56 -13.95 -29.24
CA ARG A 18 8.59 -15.04 -29.24
C ARG A 18 8.83 -15.81 -27.95
N ALA A 19 7.81 -15.81 -27.07
CA ALA A 19 7.76 -16.82 -26.01
C ALA A 19 7.88 -18.20 -26.67
N GLU A 20 8.87 -19.00 -26.25
CA GLU A 20 9.01 -20.37 -26.77
C GLU A 20 7.72 -21.14 -26.51
N PRO A 21 7.06 -21.72 -27.53
CA PRO A 21 5.88 -22.54 -27.32
C PRO A 21 6.29 -23.82 -26.60
N GLY A 22 5.77 -24.03 -25.38
CA GLY A 22 5.87 -25.33 -24.69
C GLY A 22 6.69 -25.37 -23.40
N ARG A 23 7.23 -24.26 -22.90
CA ARG A 23 7.75 -24.19 -21.52
C ARG A 23 6.69 -23.60 -20.58
N PRO A 24 6.01 -24.42 -19.73
CA PRO A 24 5.16 -23.86 -18.69
C PRO A 24 6.05 -23.12 -17.70
N LEU A 25 5.80 -21.81 -17.53
CA LEU A 25 6.25 -21.05 -16.37
C LEU A 25 5.68 -21.75 -15.13
N ARG A 26 6.52 -22.46 -14.39
CA ARG A 26 6.11 -23.10 -13.14
C ARG A 26 5.89 -22.00 -12.10
N VAL A 27 4.62 -21.72 -11.80
CA VAL A 27 4.19 -20.95 -10.64
C VAL A 27 4.12 -21.93 -9.46
N PHE A 28 4.89 -21.68 -8.41
CA PHE A 28 4.87 -22.46 -7.17
C PHE A 28 4.44 -21.58 -6.00
N GLY A 29 3.63 -22.17 -5.12
CA GLY A 29 2.83 -21.57 -4.05
C GLY A 29 1.43 -22.21 -4.12
N GLU A 30 0.97 -22.82 -3.03
CA GLU A 30 -0.09 -23.86 -2.93
C GLU A 30 -1.44 -23.59 -3.64
N PRO A 31 -2.24 -24.64 -3.94
CA PRO A 31 -3.51 -24.51 -4.65
C PRO A 31 -4.64 -24.07 -3.72
N ALA A 32 -5.41 -23.06 -4.12
CA ALA A 32 -6.80 -22.94 -3.71
C ALA A 32 -7.56 -22.06 -4.70
N ASP A 33 -8.83 -22.38 -4.93
CA ASP A 33 -9.84 -21.74 -5.76
C ASP A 33 -10.16 -20.26 -5.40
N GLU A 34 -9.23 -19.53 -4.79
CA GLU A 34 -9.46 -18.19 -4.28
C GLU A 34 -9.16 -17.13 -5.34
N ARG A 35 -10.19 -16.38 -5.67
CA ARG A 35 -10.15 -15.32 -6.68
C ARG A 35 -9.24 -14.18 -6.23
N ARG A 36 -8.29 -13.76 -7.08
CA ARG A 36 -7.32 -12.68 -6.78
C ARG A 36 -7.35 -11.60 -7.86
N ILE A 37 -7.39 -10.34 -7.48
CA ILE A 37 -7.41 -9.21 -8.43
C ILE A 37 -6.24 -8.25 -8.19
N CYS A 38 -5.84 -7.54 -9.25
CA CYS A 38 -4.82 -6.48 -9.17
C CYS A 38 -5.32 -5.35 -8.27
N ARG A 39 -4.55 -4.97 -7.24
CA ARG A 39 -4.89 -3.81 -6.39
C ARG A 39 -4.61 -2.49 -7.08
N MET A 40 -3.50 -2.42 -7.81
CA MET A 40 -2.97 -1.18 -8.38
C MET A 40 -3.94 -0.47 -9.34
N ILE A 41 -4.83 -1.20 -10.02
CA ILE A 41 -5.83 -0.56 -10.91
C ILE A 41 -6.97 0.14 -10.13
N PHE A 42 -7.14 -0.15 -8.84
CA PHE A 42 -8.20 0.42 -8.00
C PHE A 42 -7.72 1.61 -7.17
N ASP A 43 -6.45 1.64 -6.77
CA ASP A 43 -5.92 2.64 -5.82
C ASP A 43 -4.57 3.26 -6.20
N GLU A 44 -3.98 2.90 -7.35
CA GLU A 44 -2.71 3.45 -7.81
C GLU A 44 -2.82 4.13 -9.17
N LEU A 45 -2.07 5.22 -9.32
CA LEU A 45 -1.90 5.97 -10.55
C LEU A 45 -0.42 5.98 -10.93
N CYS A 46 -0.09 5.73 -12.20
CA CYS A 46 1.27 5.89 -12.71
C CYS A 46 1.30 7.00 -13.76
N VAL A 47 2.17 7.98 -13.55
CA VAL A 47 2.39 9.13 -14.45
C VAL A 47 3.80 9.08 -14.98
N LEU A 48 3.94 9.01 -16.31
CA LEU A 48 5.22 8.99 -17.01
C LEU A 48 5.80 10.40 -17.21
N ALA A 49 7.08 10.48 -17.58
CA ALA A 49 7.79 11.76 -17.73
C ALA A 49 7.21 12.69 -18.82
N ASN A 50 6.47 12.14 -19.77
CA ASN A 50 5.76 12.85 -20.83
C ASN A 50 4.32 13.26 -20.44
N GLY A 51 3.93 13.01 -19.19
CA GLY A 51 2.60 13.28 -18.65
C GLY A 51 1.57 12.18 -18.91
N ASP A 52 1.89 11.11 -19.62
CA ASP A 52 0.94 10.03 -19.85
C ASP A 52 0.60 9.32 -18.54
N ILE A 53 -0.69 9.11 -18.33
CA ILE A 53 -1.21 8.23 -17.30
C ILE A 53 -1.30 6.84 -17.90
N VAL A 54 -0.63 5.87 -17.29
CA VAL A 54 -0.61 4.49 -17.77
C VAL A 54 -1.09 3.52 -16.71
N CYS A 55 -1.21 2.24 -17.09
CA CYS A 55 -1.44 1.18 -16.12
C CYS A 55 -0.33 1.17 -15.07
N SER A 56 -0.72 1.04 -13.81
CA SER A 56 0.15 1.08 -12.62
C SER A 56 1.27 0.03 -12.61
N CYS A 57 1.28 -0.93 -13.54
CA CYS A 57 2.45 -1.78 -13.82
C CYS A 57 3.58 -1.03 -14.58
N GLY A 58 3.46 0.29 -14.77
CA GLY A 58 4.44 1.16 -15.40
C GLY A 58 4.40 1.22 -16.93
N ASP A 59 3.54 0.43 -17.60
CA ASP A 59 3.47 0.23 -19.08
C ASP A 59 4.64 0.87 -19.84
N PRO A 60 5.82 0.23 -19.80
CA PRO A 60 7.03 0.83 -20.35
C PRO A 60 6.86 1.07 -21.86
N SER A 61 5.98 0.29 -22.51
CA SER A 61 5.72 0.37 -23.94
C SER A 61 4.71 1.45 -24.37
N GLY A 62 4.07 2.15 -23.43
CA GLY A 62 3.05 3.16 -23.73
C GLY A 62 1.86 2.64 -24.57
N LYS A 63 1.58 1.34 -24.53
CA LYS A 63 0.51 0.69 -25.31
C LYS A 63 -0.88 0.87 -24.70
N LEU A 64 -0.94 1.28 -23.43
CA LEU A 64 -2.13 1.38 -22.62
C LEU A 64 -2.15 2.70 -21.84
N VAL A 65 -2.12 3.80 -22.60
CA VAL A 65 -2.30 5.16 -22.08
C VAL A 65 -3.78 5.40 -21.78
N TYR A 66 -4.07 5.83 -20.55
CA TYR A 66 -5.41 6.11 -20.05
C TYR A 66 -5.80 7.59 -20.18
N GLY A 67 -4.82 8.49 -20.16
CA GLY A 67 -5.00 9.93 -20.31
C GLY A 67 -3.65 10.64 -20.20
N ASN A 68 -3.63 11.98 -20.15
CA ASN A 68 -2.38 12.71 -20.00
C ASN A 68 -2.54 13.96 -19.11
N VAL A 69 -1.72 14.08 -18.05
CA VAL A 69 -1.83 15.13 -17.03
C VAL A 69 -1.48 16.54 -17.54
N LEU A 70 -0.87 16.67 -18.73
CA LEU A 70 -0.58 17.97 -19.34
C LEU A 70 -1.83 18.61 -19.99
N ARG A 71 -2.90 17.84 -20.20
CA ARG A 71 -4.10 18.28 -20.91
C ARG A 71 -5.40 17.89 -20.23
N ASP A 72 -5.39 16.85 -19.40
CA ASP A 72 -6.57 16.24 -18.82
C ASP A 72 -6.51 16.27 -17.28
N ARG A 73 -7.68 16.37 -16.62
CA ARG A 73 -7.80 16.23 -15.15
C ARG A 73 -7.81 14.75 -14.76
N ILE A 74 -7.24 14.41 -13.61
CA ILE A 74 -7.05 13.02 -13.18
C ILE A 74 -8.38 12.30 -12.91
N ALA A 75 -9.32 12.93 -12.20
CA ALA A 75 -10.56 12.28 -11.80
C ALA A 75 -11.39 11.77 -13.00
N PRO A 76 -11.65 12.57 -14.06
CA PRO A 76 -12.31 12.06 -15.27
C PRO A 76 -11.61 10.88 -15.96
N ILE A 77 -10.27 10.82 -15.91
CA ILE A 77 -9.49 9.72 -16.48
C ILE A 77 -9.65 8.46 -15.62
N PHE A 78 -9.46 8.61 -14.31
CA PHE A 78 -9.50 7.50 -13.35
C PHE A 78 -10.91 6.90 -13.22
N ASP A 79 -11.94 7.71 -13.36
CA ASP A 79 -13.34 7.28 -13.42
C ASP A 79 -13.76 6.94 -14.85
N GLY A 80 -12.86 7.07 -15.82
CA GLY A 80 -13.13 6.94 -17.24
C GLY A 80 -13.35 5.50 -17.72
N LYS A 81 -13.85 5.37 -18.94
CA LYS A 81 -14.21 4.09 -19.56
C LYS A 81 -13.09 3.04 -19.54
N THR A 82 -11.83 3.46 -19.68
CA THR A 82 -10.68 2.54 -19.77
C THR A 82 -10.34 1.92 -18.42
N TYR A 83 -10.27 2.73 -17.36
CA TYR A 83 -10.13 2.25 -15.98
C TYR A 83 -11.31 1.36 -15.59
N ARG A 84 -12.54 1.79 -15.88
CA ARG A 84 -13.74 0.97 -15.62
C ARG A 84 -13.70 -0.37 -16.33
N ALA A 85 -13.26 -0.40 -17.59
CA ALA A 85 -13.14 -1.65 -18.35
C ALA A 85 -12.11 -2.60 -17.72
N MET A 86 -10.95 -2.08 -17.28
CA MET A 86 -9.92 -2.91 -16.63
C MET A 86 -10.35 -3.39 -15.25
N ARG A 87 -10.94 -2.53 -14.41
CA ARG A 87 -11.50 -2.91 -13.10
C ARG A 87 -12.62 -3.93 -13.25
N SER A 88 -13.53 -3.70 -14.20
CA SER A 88 -14.57 -4.67 -14.55
C SER A 88 -14.00 -6.01 -15.00
N TRP A 89 -12.91 -6.01 -15.78
CA TRP A 89 -12.25 -7.23 -16.22
C TRP A 89 -11.75 -8.03 -15.02
N GLN A 90 -11.01 -7.37 -14.12
CA GLN A 90 -10.54 -7.95 -12.86
C GLN A 90 -11.73 -8.45 -12.00
N LEU A 91 -12.85 -7.71 -12.01
CA LEU A 91 -14.05 -8.04 -11.25
C LEU A 91 -14.99 -9.09 -11.89
N ARG A 92 -14.80 -9.48 -13.14
CA ARG A 92 -15.65 -10.48 -13.81
C ARG A 92 -14.95 -11.77 -14.15
N THR A 93 -13.65 -11.72 -14.46
CA THR A 93 -12.92 -12.95 -14.74
C THR A 93 -12.65 -13.69 -13.42
N ALA A 94 -12.87 -15.01 -13.40
CA ALA A 94 -12.53 -15.92 -12.29
C ALA A 94 -11.00 -16.05 -12.08
N ALA A 95 -10.23 -15.04 -12.48
CA ALA A 95 -8.82 -15.15 -12.72
C ALA A 95 -8.04 -15.00 -11.41
N THR A 96 -7.30 -16.05 -11.09
CA THR A 96 -5.97 -16.15 -10.46
C THR A 96 -4.96 -15.02 -10.76
N SER A 97 -5.36 -13.73 -10.75
CA SER A 97 -4.57 -12.53 -11.08
C SER A 97 -4.09 -12.35 -12.54
N TRP A 98 -4.71 -13.03 -13.51
CA TRP A 98 -4.34 -12.88 -14.91
C TRP A 98 -4.59 -11.45 -15.43
N CYS A 99 -3.59 -10.86 -16.08
CA CYS A 99 -3.63 -9.48 -16.56
C CYS A 99 -3.42 -9.42 -18.09
N PRO A 100 -4.32 -8.76 -18.85
CA PRO A 100 -4.20 -8.66 -20.31
C PRO A 100 -3.00 -7.80 -20.77
N VAL A 101 -2.49 -6.92 -19.90
CA VAL A 101 -1.35 -6.05 -20.20
C VAL A 101 -0.05 -6.84 -20.24
N ILE A 102 0.21 -7.65 -19.21
CA ILE A 102 1.41 -8.49 -19.10
C ILE A 102 1.20 -9.90 -19.68
N ARG A 103 -0.03 -10.25 -20.07
CA ARG A 103 -0.45 -11.54 -20.64
C ARG A 103 -0.10 -12.76 -19.78
N GLN A 104 0.00 -12.58 -18.48
CA GLN A 104 0.31 -13.63 -17.51
C GLN A 104 -0.36 -13.33 -16.16
N ARG A 105 -0.28 -14.27 -15.21
CA ARG A 105 -0.69 -14.03 -13.81
C ARG A 105 0.29 -13.05 -13.17
N CYS A 106 -0.24 -12.06 -12.47
CA CYS A 106 0.57 -11.08 -11.77
C CYS A 106 1.12 -11.69 -10.47
N GLY A 107 2.44 -11.81 -10.36
CA GLY A 107 3.10 -12.11 -9.08
C GLY A 107 3.20 -10.90 -8.14
N GLY A 108 2.63 -9.75 -8.52
CA GLY A 108 2.69 -8.49 -7.79
C GLY A 108 1.55 -8.28 -6.80
N ARG A 109 1.20 -7.00 -6.52
CA ARG A 109 0.20 -6.59 -5.50
C ARG A 109 -1.23 -7.05 -5.88
N VAL A 110 -1.53 -8.31 -5.57
CA VAL A 110 -2.81 -8.96 -5.81
C VAL A 110 -3.43 -9.43 -4.50
N SER A 111 -4.73 -9.20 -4.32
CA SER A 111 -5.46 -9.67 -3.13
C SER A 111 -6.84 -10.17 -3.53
N SER A 112 -7.52 -10.83 -2.59
CA SER A 112 -8.92 -11.19 -2.77
C SER A 112 -9.77 -9.93 -2.99
N PRO A 113 -10.82 -9.97 -3.83
CA PRO A 113 -11.78 -8.87 -3.94
C PRO A 113 -12.36 -8.50 -2.58
N GLU A 114 -12.52 -7.21 -2.34
CA GLU A 114 -13.16 -6.64 -1.14
C GLU A 114 -14.52 -6.03 -1.52
N ALA A 115 -15.44 -5.89 -0.56
CA ALA A 115 -16.79 -5.36 -0.81
C ALA A 115 -16.83 -3.97 -1.46
N GLY A 116 -15.79 -3.15 -1.24
CA GLY A 116 -15.63 -1.82 -1.83
C GLY A 116 -15.07 -1.80 -3.26
N ASP A 117 -14.71 -2.95 -3.84
CA ASP A 117 -14.14 -3.01 -5.19
C ASP A 117 -15.22 -2.91 -6.25
N ARG A 118 -15.23 -1.79 -6.99
CA ARG A 118 -16.22 -1.50 -8.01
C ARG A 118 -15.58 -1.06 -9.33
N PRO A 119 -16.26 -1.23 -10.48
CA PRO A 119 -15.77 -0.75 -11.77
C PRO A 119 -15.41 0.73 -11.79
N ASP A 120 -16.18 1.58 -11.13
CA ASP A 120 -15.92 3.02 -10.97
C ASP A 120 -14.69 3.32 -10.09
N GLY A 121 -14.15 2.33 -9.38
CA GLY A 121 -12.90 2.44 -8.62
C GLY A 121 -13.10 2.92 -7.18
N ARG A 122 -11.99 3.17 -6.48
CA ARG A 122 -11.99 3.72 -5.12
C ARG A 122 -11.51 5.18 -5.14
N ARG A 123 -10.32 5.40 -4.60
CA ARG A 123 -9.57 6.65 -4.57
C ARG A 123 -8.12 6.30 -4.84
N VAL A 124 -7.40 7.18 -5.52
CA VAL A 124 -5.96 7.04 -5.71
C VAL A 124 -5.27 7.32 -4.38
N ARG A 125 -4.67 6.28 -3.79
CA ARG A 125 -3.89 6.35 -2.55
C ARG A 125 -2.40 6.28 -2.80
N MET A 126 -2.00 5.74 -3.95
CA MET A 126 -0.60 5.65 -4.36
C MET A 126 -0.37 6.31 -5.72
N LEU A 127 0.67 7.12 -5.81
CA LEU A 127 1.12 7.74 -7.04
C LEU A 127 2.53 7.23 -7.36
N GLN A 128 2.69 6.53 -8.47
CA GLN A 128 4.00 6.36 -9.08
C GLN A 128 4.24 7.51 -10.07
N LEU A 129 5.29 8.28 -9.83
CA LEU A 129 5.61 9.48 -10.61
C LEU A 129 7.00 9.34 -11.21
N GLU A 130 7.06 9.29 -12.53
CA GLU A 130 8.32 9.36 -13.28
C GLU A 130 8.66 10.83 -13.59
N PRO A 131 9.64 11.43 -12.91
CA PRO A 131 9.97 12.84 -13.17
C PRO A 131 10.74 13.03 -14.47
N ILE A 132 11.49 12.01 -14.90
CA ILE A 132 12.37 12.07 -16.07
C ILE A 132 12.52 10.67 -16.66
N SER A 133 12.53 10.54 -17.99
CA SER A 133 12.72 9.25 -18.69
C SER A 133 14.18 8.93 -19.03
N HIS A 134 15.09 9.89 -18.82
CA HIS A 134 16.52 9.72 -19.03
C HIS A 134 17.20 8.99 -17.87
N CYS A 135 18.19 8.17 -18.19
CA CYS A 135 19.06 7.52 -17.24
C CYS A 135 20.52 7.70 -17.66
N ASN A 136 21.41 7.86 -16.68
CA ASN A 136 22.86 7.94 -16.87
C ASN A 136 23.54 6.56 -16.93
N LEU A 137 22.76 5.47 -16.99
CA LEU A 137 23.21 4.09 -17.16
C LEU A 137 22.49 3.44 -18.34
N ALA A 138 23.12 2.43 -18.94
CA ALA A 138 22.58 1.66 -20.07
C ALA A 138 22.36 0.18 -19.70
N CYS A 139 21.53 -0.08 -18.68
CA CYS A 139 21.34 -1.43 -18.15
C CYS A 139 20.65 -2.34 -19.20
N PRO A 140 21.18 -3.52 -19.57
CA PRO A 140 20.69 -4.31 -20.72
C PRO A 140 19.22 -4.74 -20.67
N ALA A 141 18.70 -5.00 -19.47
CA ALA A 141 17.30 -5.42 -19.28
C ALA A 141 16.37 -4.26 -18.87
N CYS A 142 16.88 -3.02 -18.80
CA CYS A 142 16.08 -1.86 -18.44
C CYS A 142 15.30 -1.36 -19.67
N PRO A 143 14.01 -1.03 -19.51
CA PRO A 143 13.22 -0.49 -20.61
C PRO A 143 13.83 0.76 -21.25
N VAL A 144 14.41 1.68 -20.47
CA VAL A 144 15.08 2.89 -21.00
C VAL A 144 16.14 2.55 -22.06
N THR A 145 16.97 1.54 -21.79
CA THR A 145 18.02 1.09 -22.73
C THR A 145 17.41 0.40 -23.95
N GLN A 146 16.37 -0.42 -23.74
CA GLN A 146 15.70 -1.16 -24.80
C GLN A 146 14.91 -0.23 -25.74
N PHE A 147 14.33 0.85 -25.22
CA PHE A 147 13.62 1.87 -25.98
C PHE A 147 14.54 2.75 -26.81
N ALA A 148 15.73 3.08 -26.30
CA ALA A 148 16.75 3.76 -27.08
C ALA A 148 17.21 2.92 -28.29
N ALA A 149 17.14 1.59 -28.20
CA ALA A 149 17.58 0.66 -29.23
C ALA A 149 16.48 0.29 -30.25
N ASP A 150 15.20 0.49 -29.94
CA ASP A 150 14.07 0.17 -30.81
C ASP A 150 13.46 1.47 -31.40
N PRO A 151 13.58 1.68 -32.73
CA PRO A 151 12.98 2.84 -33.41
C PRO A 151 11.49 3.03 -33.16
N ALA A 152 10.74 1.97 -32.83
CA ALA A 152 9.31 2.04 -32.52
C ALA A 152 9.01 2.67 -31.15
N TYR A 153 10.02 2.85 -30.29
CA TYR A 153 9.94 3.49 -28.99
C TYR A 153 10.77 4.78 -28.91
N ARG A 154 11.32 5.27 -30.03
CA ARG A 154 11.93 6.59 -30.10
C ARG A 154 10.84 7.62 -29.96
N ASP A 155 10.79 8.18 -28.78
CA ASP A 155 9.77 9.11 -28.39
C ASP A 155 10.25 10.55 -28.61
N ASP A 156 9.52 11.29 -29.43
CA ASP A 156 9.63 12.75 -29.56
C ASP A 156 8.91 13.49 -28.42
N ARG A 157 8.28 12.76 -27.47
CA ARG A 157 7.60 13.34 -26.29
C ARG A 157 8.59 13.92 -25.26
N PRO A 158 8.14 14.88 -24.42
CA PRO A 158 8.96 15.48 -23.37
C PRO A 158 9.54 14.42 -22.43
N ALA A 159 10.84 14.51 -22.21
CA ALA A 159 11.56 13.54 -21.38
C ALA A 159 11.69 13.96 -19.91
N VAL A 160 11.11 15.11 -19.55
CA VAL A 160 11.23 15.78 -18.25
C VAL A 160 9.84 16.34 -17.91
N LEU A 161 9.25 15.88 -16.81
CA LEU A 161 7.93 16.33 -16.36
C LEU A 161 8.09 17.63 -15.57
N PRO A 162 7.49 18.77 -15.97
CA PRO A 162 7.70 20.04 -15.28
C PRO A 162 7.29 19.99 -13.80
N LEU A 163 8.04 20.70 -12.94
CA LEU A 163 7.74 20.78 -11.50
C LEU A 163 6.30 21.19 -11.22
N ALA A 164 5.80 22.21 -11.93
CA ALA A 164 4.43 22.68 -11.77
C ALA A 164 3.39 21.58 -12.06
N THR A 165 3.61 20.79 -13.11
CA THR A 165 2.76 19.65 -13.45
C THR A 165 2.84 18.56 -12.38
N MET A 166 4.04 18.21 -11.90
CA MET A 166 4.20 17.22 -10.83
C MET A 166 3.45 17.63 -9.57
N LEU A 167 3.49 18.91 -9.18
CA LEU A 167 2.75 19.43 -8.04
C LEU A 167 1.25 19.44 -8.28
N GLU A 168 0.79 19.83 -9.48
CA GLU A 168 -0.63 19.79 -9.84
C GLU A 168 -1.19 18.37 -9.80
N VAL A 169 -0.40 17.36 -10.18
CA VAL A 169 -0.77 15.95 -10.05
C VAL A 169 -1.00 15.59 -8.59
N VAL A 170 -0.10 15.98 -7.68
CA VAL A 170 -0.24 15.73 -6.24
C VAL A 170 -1.47 16.46 -5.68
N ASP A 171 -1.68 17.72 -6.04
CA ASP A 171 -2.80 18.55 -5.56
C ASP A 171 -4.17 18.01 -6.02
N GLN A 172 -4.22 17.25 -7.12
CA GLN A 172 -5.43 16.58 -7.61
C GLN A 172 -5.79 15.29 -6.84
N LEU A 173 -4.93 14.81 -5.94
CA LEU A 173 -5.08 13.53 -5.26
C LEU A 173 -5.26 13.71 -3.73
N PRO A 174 -6.48 14.05 -3.25
CA PRO A 174 -6.69 14.37 -1.84
C PRO A 174 -6.53 13.18 -0.88
N ALA A 175 -6.75 11.96 -1.38
CA ALA A 175 -6.59 10.72 -0.62
C ALA A 175 -5.20 10.08 -0.78
N LEU A 176 -4.23 10.81 -1.34
CA LEU A 176 -2.88 10.32 -1.56
C LEU A 176 -2.20 10.03 -0.23
N GLU A 177 -1.73 8.79 -0.07
CA GLU A 177 -1.01 8.31 1.11
C GLU A 177 0.48 8.14 0.78
N LYS A 178 0.83 7.85 -0.48
CA LYS A 178 2.20 7.50 -0.86
C LYS A 178 2.58 7.91 -2.28
N ILE A 179 3.79 8.43 -2.43
CA ILE A 179 4.43 8.69 -3.72
C ILE A 179 5.66 7.80 -3.89
N LEU A 180 5.70 7.08 -5.01
CA LEU A 180 6.87 6.42 -5.54
C LEU A 180 7.51 7.36 -6.57
N PHE A 181 8.54 8.09 -6.16
CA PHE A 181 9.23 9.08 -6.99
C PHE A 181 10.29 8.41 -7.88
N TYR A 182 9.86 7.48 -8.73
CA TYR A 182 10.69 6.79 -9.71
C TYR A 182 9.80 6.02 -10.69
N ASN A 183 10.36 5.69 -11.86
CA ASN A 183 9.84 4.61 -12.69
C ASN A 183 10.97 3.98 -13.54
N PHE A 184 11.25 4.51 -14.74
CA PHE A 184 12.29 3.98 -15.62
C PHE A 184 13.56 4.82 -15.62
N GLY A 185 13.43 6.15 -15.77
CA GLY A 185 14.59 7.04 -15.70
C GLY A 185 15.23 7.17 -14.32
N GLU A 186 16.32 7.92 -14.22
CA GLU A 186 16.99 8.24 -12.96
C GLU A 186 16.39 9.52 -12.37
N PRO A 187 15.56 9.43 -11.30
CA PRO A 187 14.76 10.56 -10.84
C PRO A 187 15.59 11.78 -10.45
N PHE A 188 16.81 11.59 -9.94
CA PHE A 188 17.66 12.69 -9.50
C PHE A 188 18.48 13.34 -10.61
N LEU A 189 18.33 12.91 -11.87
CA LEU A 189 18.74 13.73 -13.02
C LEU A 189 17.78 14.89 -13.28
N HIS A 190 16.54 14.84 -12.75
CA HIS A 190 15.62 15.96 -12.85
C HIS A 190 16.16 17.17 -12.07
N PRO A 191 16.29 18.36 -12.69
CA PRO A 191 16.96 19.51 -12.08
C PRO A 191 16.24 20.01 -10.82
N GLN A 192 14.92 19.83 -10.77
CA GLN A 192 14.07 20.28 -9.65
C GLN A 192 13.57 19.11 -8.77
N ALA A 193 14.27 17.96 -8.77
CA ALA A 193 13.88 16.81 -7.95
C ALA A 193 13.81 17.16 -6.45
N ILE A 194 14.82 17.86 -5.93
CA ILE A 194 14.86 18.28 -4.51
C ILE A 194 13.76 19.30 -4.21
N ASP A 195 13.50 20.24 -5.12
CA ASP A 195 12.44 21.24 -4.93
C ASP A 195 11.06 20.59 -4.87
N PHE A 196 10.79 19.60 -5.73
CA PHE A 196 9.57 18.80 -5.67
C PHE A 196 9.41 18.15 -4.29
N LEU A 197 10.44 17.43 -3.81
CA LEU A 197 10.38 16.75 -2.52
C LEU A 197 10.17 17.74 -1.36
N ARG A 198 10.86 18.87 -1.34
CA ARG A 198 10.68 19.92 -0.33
C ARG A 198 9.25 20.47 -0.32
N ILE A 199 8.72 20.80 -1.49
CA ILE A 199 7.37 21.37 -1.60
C ILE A 199 6.33 20.34 -1.16
N VAL A 200 6.45 19.08 -1.59
CA VAL A 200 5.53 18.02 -1.15
C VAL A 200 5.62 17.80 0.35
N ARG A 201 6.82 17.72 0.94
CA ARG A 201 6.96 17.60 2.40
C ARG A 201 6.33 18.76 3.17
N SER A 202 6.45 19.98 2.65
CA SER A 202 5.84 21.16 3.27
C SER A 202 4.32 21.18 3.16
N ARG A 203 3.75 20.71 2.03
CA ARG A 203 2.30 20.80 1.76
C ARG A 203 1.51 19.57 2.20
N ARG A 204 2.16 18.40 2.19
CA ARG A 204 1.57 17.07 2.38
C ARG A 204 2.47 16.21 3.30
N PRO A 205 2.77 16.64 4.53
CA PRO A 205 3.70 15.95 5.43
C PRO A 205 3.25 14.51 5.79
N GLU A 206 1.97 14.20 5.66
CA GLU A 206 1.39 12.86 5.87
C GLU A 206 1.70 11.88 4.72
N VAL A 207 2.07 12.38 3.54
CA VAL A 207 2.34 11.54 2.37
C VAL A 207 3.71 10.90 2.50
N VAL A 208 3.74 9.57 2.40
CA VAL A 208 4.97 8.79 2.41
C VAL A 208 5.70 8.95 1.06
N LEU A 209 6.97 9.35 1.06
CA LEU A 209 7.78 9.52 -0.16
C LEU A 209 8.89 8.46 -0.22
N HIS A 210 8.81 7.61 -1.24
CA HIS A 210 9.82 6.60 -1.54
C HIS A 210 10.50 6.92 -2.86
N THR A 211 11.79 6.62 -2.95
CA THR A 211 12.52 6.64 -4.22
C THR A 211 13.34 5.38 -4.42
N SER A 212 13.55 5.01 -5.68
CA SER A 212 14.62 4.12 -6.11
C SER A 212 15.57 4.90 -7.02
N THR A 213 16.88 4.70 -6.86
CA THR A 213 17.91 5.41 -7.60
C THR A 213 19.09 4.49 -7.89
N ASN A 214 19.77 4.71 -9.00
CA ASN A 214 21.09 4.13 -9.25
C ASN A 214 22.21 4.84 -8.45
N GLY A 215 21.88 5.95 -7.77
CA GLY A 215 22.72 6.67 -6.82
C GLY A 215 23.82 7.54 -7.43
N LEU A 216 24.07 7.49 -8.74
CA LEU A 216 25.19 8.21 -9.38
C LEU A 216 24.88 9.69 -9.66
N ALA A 217 23.60 10.07 -9.69
CA ALA A 217 23.13 11.44 -9.86
C ALA A 217 23.07 12.24 -8.53
N PHE A 218 23.32 11.57 -7.41
CA PHE A 218 23.45 12.20 -6.10
C PHE A 218 24.75 13.00 -6.02
N THR A 219 24.59 14.30 -5.79
CA THR A 219 25.66 15.19 -5.37
C THR A 219 25.63 15.32 -3.86
N SER A 220 26.75 15.75 -3.26
CA SER A 220 26.82 16.00 -1.82
C SER A 220 25.71 16.94 -1.34
N ALA A 221 25.38 17.99 -2.10
CA ALA A 221 24.30 18.91 -1.76
C ALA A 221 22.91 18.24 -1.74
N LYS A 222 22.61 17.35 -2.69
CA LYS A 222 21.35 16.58 -2.70
C LYS A 222 21.27 15.63 -1.51
N ILE A 223 22.37 14.94 -1.22
CA ILE A 223 22.47 14.00 -0.09
C ILE A 223 22.25 14.73 1.23
N GLU A 224 22.94 15.85 1.46
CA GLU A 224 22.79 16.65 2.68
C GLU A 224 21.36 17.19 2.82
N ALA A 225 20.74 17.66 1.73
CA ALA A 225 19.34 18.10 1.76
C ALA A 225 18.39 16.96 2.15
N ILE A 226 18.51 15.78 1.52
CA ILE A 226 17.69 14.61 1.84
C ILE A 226 17.83 14.23 3.31
N ALA A 227 19.06 14.18 3.82
CA ALA A 227 19.36 13.76 5.18
C ALA A 227 18.90 14.79 6.23
N ALA A 228 19.25 16.07 6.06
CA ALA A 228 18.97 17.12 7.03
C ALA A 228 17.47 17.46 7.11
N GLU A 229 16.79 17.48 5.97
CA GLU A 229 15.39 17.90 5.88
C GLU A 229 14.42 16.71 5.91
N THR A 230 14.93 15.47 5.96
CA THR A 230 14.13 14.24 5.92
C THR A 230 13.19 14.21 4.70
N LEU A 231 13.73 14.49 3.52
CA LEU A 231 12.91 14.66 2.31
C LEU A 231 12.25 13.36 1.84
N LEU A 232 12.76 12.20 2.25
CA LEU A 232 12.31 10.87 1.81
C LEU A 232 12.16 9.97 3.03
N ASP A 233 11.12 9.12 3.03
CA ASP A 233 10.95 8.09 4.05
C ASP A 233 11.73 6.83 3.70
N ARG A 234 11.94 6.58 2.39
CA ARG A 234 12.78 5.49 1.90
C ARG A 234 13.62 5.90 0.69
N VAL A 235 14.88 5.50 0.71
CA VAL A 235 15.81 5.61 -0.42
C VAL A 235 16.40 4.24 -0.74
N VAL A 236 16.01 3.68 -1.88
CA VAL A 236 16.56 2.41 -2.37
C VAL A 236 17.68 2.69 -3.36
N PHE A 237 18.89 2.23 -3.04
CA PHE A 237 20.03 2.24 -3.95
C PHE A 237 20.08 0.92 -4.70
N SER A 238 19.90 0.98 -6.01
CA SER A 238 19.97 -0.19 -6.87
C SER A 238 21.41 -0.45 -7.33
N ILE A 239 22.11 -1.35 -6.64
CA ILE A 239 23.52 -1.66 -6.84
C ILE A 239 23.68 -3.18 -7.00
N ASP A 240 23.86 -3.64 -8.23
CA ASP A 240 23.78 -5.07 -8.59
C ASP A 240 25.17 -5.70 -8.79
N GLY A 241 25.97 -5.74 -7.74
CA GLY A 241 27.31 -6.32 -7.73
C GLY A 241 28.14 -5.87 -6.53
N ALA A 242 29.02 -6.73 -6.03
CA ALA A 242 29.97 -6.43 -4.96
C ALA A 242 31.39 -6.15 -5.49
N THR A 243 31.63 -6.36 -6.79
CA THR A 243 32.88 -6.00 -7.48
C THR A 243 32.59 -5.12 -8.68
N GLU A 244 33.53 -4.26 -9.08
CA GLU A 244 33.38 -3.43 -10.29
C GLU A 244 33.08 -4.28 -11.54
N LYS A 245 33.66 -5.49 -11.61
CA LYS A 245 33.42 -6.43 -12.72
C LYS A 245 31.98 -6.95 -12.76
N SER A 246 31.44 -7.42 -11.63
CA SER A 246 30.06 -7.95 -11.58
C SER A 246 29.04 -6.84 -11.73
N TYR A 247 29.27 -5.68 -11.08
CA TYR A 247 28.41 -4.51 -11.15
C TYR A 247 28.30 -3.94 -12.57
N ARG A 248 29.43 -3.66 -13.23
CA ARG A 248 29.43 -3.03 -14.58
C ARG A 248 28.87 -3.93 -15.67
N ARG A 249 28.78 -5.25 -15.44
CA ARG A 249 28.19 -6.18 -16.39
C ARG A 249 26.71 -5.90 -16.61
N TYR A 250 26.00 -5.46 -15.58
CA TYR A 250 24.60 -5.03 -15.70
C TYR A 250 24.46 -3.52 -15.70
N ARG A 251 25.11 -2.82 -14.76
CA ARG A 251 25.04 -1.36 -14.59
C ARG A 251 26.05 -0.65 -15.50
N VAL A 252 25.85 -0.80 -16.81
CA VAL A 252 26.76 -0.27 -17.84
C VAL A 252 26.85 1.26 -17.75
N GLY A 253 28.06 1.79 -17.70
CA GLY A 253 28.36 3.22 -17.49
C GLY A 253 28.51 3.62 -16.02
N GLY A 254 28.28 2.70 -15.08
CA GLY A 254 28.37 2.98 -13.66
C GLY A 254 29.76 2.80 -13.06
N SER A 255 29.91 3.23 -11.81
CA SER A 255 31.06 2.92 -10.95
C SER A 255 30.54 2.46 -9.60
N LEU A 256 30.91 1.24 -9.22
CA LEU A 256 30.56 0.65 -7.93
C LEU A 256 31.15 1.49 -6.79
N ALA A 257 32.41 1.90 -6.90
CA ALA A 257 33.08 2.72 -5.90
C ALA A 257 32.31 4.04 -5.64
N ARG A 258 31.89 4.74 -6.71
CA ARG A 258 31.15 6.00 -6.57
C ARG A 258 29.77 5.82 -5.96
N VAL A 259 29.01 4.81 -6.40
CA VAL A 259 27.66 4.60 -5.85
C VAL A 259 27.70 4.15 -4.40
N LEU A 260 28.66 3.31 -4.01
CA LEU A 260 28.87 2.91 -2.62
C LEU A 260 29.29 4.11 -1.75
N ALA A 261 30.14 4.99 -2.26
CA ALA A 261 30.50 6.23 -1.57
C ALA A 261 29.28 7.15 -1.36
N ASN A 262 28.39 7.26 -2.35
CA ASN A 262 27.15 8.04 -2.21
C ASN A 262 26.16 7.42 -1.22
N LEU A 263 26.03 6.08 -1.21
CA LEU A 263 25.23 5.34 -0.22
C LEU A 263 25.76 5.57 1.20
N GLU A 264 27.08 5.44 1.38
CA GLU A 264 27.75 5.69 2.65
C GLU A 264 27.61 7.15 3.10
N HIS A 265 27.77 8.11 2.18
CA HIS A 265 27.58 9.53 2.47
C HIS A 265 26.15 9.81 2.94
N LEU A 266 25.12 9.23 2.32
CA LEU A 266 23.74 9.41 2.79
C LEU A 266 23.53 8.79 4.17
N ALA A 267 24.02 7.58 4.41
CA ALA A 267 23.91 6.94 5.72
C ALA A 267 24.59 7.78 6.81
N GLU A 268 25.78 8.31 6.53
CA GLU A 268 26.54 9.13 7.46
C GLU A 268 25.90 10.51 7.68
N ALA A 269 25.45 11.17 6.61
CA ALA A 269 24.72 12.43 6.73
C ALA A 269 23.45 12.24 7.59
N ALA A 270 22.70 11.16 7.39
CA ALA A 270 21.52 10.86 8.19
C ALA A 270 21.86 10.62 9.68
N ARG A 271 22.99 9.97 9.99
CA ARG A 271 23.47 9.85 11.38
C ARG A 271 23.82 11.21 11.98
N ARG A 272 24.60 12.00 11.25
CA ARG A 272 25.10 13.32 11.67
C ARG A 272 23.96 14.29 11.99
N HIS A 273 22.87 14.22 11.21
CA HIS A 273 21.66 15.03 11.40
C HIS A 273 20.62 14.38 12.33
N GLY A 274 20.89 13.19 12.89
CA GLY A 274 19.95 12.49 13.78
C GLY A 274 18.68 11.96 13.08
N THR A 275 18.71 11.78 11.77
CA THR A 275 17.58 11.33 10.93
C THR A 275 17.71 9.90 10.45
N ARG A 276 18.76 9.16 10.86
CA ARG A 276 19.00 7.77 10.45
C ARG A 276 17.83 6.82 10.73
N ASP A 277 17.07 7.05 11.80
CA ASP A 277 15.89 6.24 12.17
C ASP A 277 14.61 6.69 11.46
N ARG A 278 14.67 7.80 10.70
CA ARG A 278 13.55 8.40 9.97
C ARG A 278 13.59 8.13 8.48
N ILE A 279 14.76 7.78 7.95
CA ILE A 279 14.98 7.49 6.53
C ILE A 279 15.42 6.03 6.39
N ASP A 280 14.59 5.23 5.74
CA ASP A 280 14.93 3.85 5.40
C ASP A 280 15.86 3.82 4.16
N ILE A 281 17.16 3.68 4.42
CA ILE A 281 18.19 3.63 3.38
C ILE A 281 18.51 2.16 3.09
N VAL A 282 18.20 1.69 1.88
CA VAL A 282 18.31 0.27 1.52
C VAL A 282 19.23 0.07 0.33
N TRP A 283 20.16 -0.86 0.42
CA TRP A 283 20.88 -1.39 -0.74
C TRP A 283 20.06 -2.54 -1.35
N GLN A 284 19.56 -2.35 -2.57
CA GLN A 284 18.94 -3.39 -3.38
C GLN A 284 19.92 -4.00 -4.38
N TYR A 285 19.91 -5.33 -4.50
CA TYR A 285 20.85 -6.12 -5.29
C TYR A 285 20.11 -7.19 -6.12
N ILE A 286 20.02 -7.02 -7.44
CA ILE A 286 19.43 -8.01 -8.34
C ILE A 286 20.42 -9.17 -8.58
N LEU A 287 19.93 -10.40 -8.42
CA LEU A 287 20.70 -11.63 -8.57
C LEU A 287 20.74 -12.11 -10.03
N PHE A 288 21.97 -12.19 -10.54
CA PHE A 288 22.35 -12.68 -11.86
C PHE A 288 23.41 -13.78 -11.72
N GLU A 289 23.59 -14.60 -12.75
CA GLU A 289 24.57 -15.70 -12.75
C GLU A 289 26.03 -15.28 -12.49
N TRP A 290 26.36 -14.00 -12.70
CA TRP A 290 27.71 -13.47 -12.52
C TRP A 290 27.93 -12.77 -11.18
N ASN A 291 26.88 -12.63 -10.37
CA ASN A 291 26.92 -11.89 -9.12
C ASN A 291 26.25 -12.66 -7.95
N ASP A 292 25.90 -13.92 -8.18
CA ASP A 292 25.26 -14.80 -7.21
C ASP A 292 26.23 -15.76 -6.51
N SER A 293 27.55 -15.59 -6.60
CA SER A 293 28.48 -16.49 -5.88
C SER A 293 28.43 -16.24 -4.37
N ALA A 294 28.71 -17.26 -3.55
CA ALA A 294 28.77 -17.10 -2.09
C ALA A 294 29.77 -16.00 -1.66
N ALA A 295 30.90 -15.87 -2.37
CA ALA A 295 31.89 -14.83 -2.12
C ALA A 295 31.38 -13.42 -2.46
N GLU A 296 30.67 -13.24 -3.58
CA GLU A 296 30.04 -11.96 -3.95
C GLU A 296 28.97 -11.55 -2.93
N ILE A 297 28.12 -12.49 -2.53
CA ILE A 297 27.06 -12.25 -1.54
C ILE A 297 27.67 -11.89 -0.17
N ALA A 298 28.70 -12.62 0.27
CA ALA A 298 29.41 -12.32 1.51
C ALA A 298 30.06 -10.93 1.45
N ALA A 299 30.70 -10.57 0.34
CA ALA A 299 31.30 -9.25 0.15
C ALA A 299 30.25 -8.12 0.18
N ALA A 300 29.11 -8.29 -0.48
CA ALA A 300 28.01 -7.32 -0.43
C ALA A 300 27.47 -7.18 1.01
N ARG A 301 27.27 -8.29 1.72
CA ARG A 301 26.80 -8.29 3.11
C ARG A 301 27.78 -7.60 4.06
N ALA A 302 29.07 -7.89 3.95
CA ALA A 302 30.11 -7.25 4.75
C ALA A 302 30.10 -5.74 4.50
N ARG A 303 30.06 -5.32 3.23
CA ARG A 303 30.05 -3.89 2.89
C ARG A 303 28.78 -3.18 3.36
N ALA A 304 27.62 -3.81 3.25
CA ALA A 304 26.36 -3.26 3.76
C ALA A 304 26.37 -3.12 5.29
N ALA A 305 26.96 -4.09 6.00
CA ALA A 305 27.12 -4.05 7.45
C ALA A 305 28.09 -2.93 7.89
N GLU A 306 29.21 -2.75 7.20
CA GLU A 306 30.15 -1.64 7.43
C GLU A 306 29.46 -0.28 7.28
N ILE A 307 28.67 -0.11 6.21
CA ILE A 307 27.92 1.13 5.98
C ILE A 307 26.74 1.25 6.96
N GLY A 308 26.29 0.15 7.57
CA GLY A 308 25.16 0.10 8.50
C GLY A 308 23.81 0.30 7.80
N VAL A 309 23.60 -0.37 6.67
CA VAL A 309 22.35 -0.34 5.88
C VAL A 309 21.87 -1.76 5.54
N PRO A 310 20.55 -2.01 5.48
CA PRO A 310 20.00 -3.28 5.02
C PRO A 310 20.37 -3.56 3.55
N LEU A 311 20.74 -4.80 3.27
CA LEU A 311 20.95 -5.35 1.93
C LEU A 311 19.80 -6.27 1.57
N ARG A 312 19.15 -6.01 0.43
CA ARG A 312 18.05 -6.82 -0.10
C ARG A 312 18.39 -7.39 -1.45
N PHE A 313 18.30 -8.71 -1.57
CA PHE A 313 18.50 -9.39 -2.83
C PHE A 313 17.18 -9.55 -3.57
N ILE A 314 17.20 -9.38 -4.89
CA ILE A 314 16.03 -9.40 -5.76
C ILE A 314 16.20 -10.51 -6.79
N LEU A 315 15.21 -11.39 -6.91
CA LEU A 315 15.13 -12.31 -8.03
C LEU A 315 14.59 -11.60 -9.26
N THR A 316 15.13 -11.94 -10.42
CA THR A 316 14.68 -11.40 -11.71
C THR A 316 14.34 -12.52 -12.67
N HIS A 317 13.48 -12.22 -13.64
CA HIS A 317 13.19 -13.10 -14.79
C HIS A 317 13.83 -12.61 -16.07
N THR A 318 14.68 -11.58 -15.97
CA THR A 318 15.38 -11.00 -17.11
C THR A 318 16.57 -11.84 -17.53
N GLN A 319 17.12 -11.55 -18.71
CA GLN A 319 18.28 -12.26 -19.23
C GLN A 319 19.46 -12.19 -18.25
N GLY A 320 20.01 -13.37 -17.92
CA GLY A 320 21.13 -13.49 -16.99
C GLY A 320 20.71 -13.71 -15.54
N ALA A 321 19.40 -13.83 -15.25
CA ALA A 321 18.88 -14.20 -13.93
C ALA A 321 19.65 -15.38 -13.31
N SER A 322 19.88 -15.31 -12.00
CA SER A 322 20.52 -16.41 -11.27
C SER A 322 19.82 -17.74 -11.55
N ARG A 323 20.61 -18.77 -11.88
CA ARG A 323 20.14 -20.16 -11.99
C ARG A 323 20.32 -20.94 -10.69
N ARG A 324 21.11 -20.41 -9.76
CA ARG A 324 21.44 -21.01 -8.48
C ARG A 324 20.45 -20.60 -7.38
N LEU A 325 20.15 -19.31 -7.31
CA LEU A 325 19.23 -18.73 -6.34
C LEU A 325 17.89 -18.49 -7.02
N VAL A 326 17.03 -19.50 -6.96
CA VAL A 326 15.68 -19.48 -7.55
C VAL A 326 14.62 -19.72 -6.48
N ALA A 327 13.38 -19.34 -6.77
CA ALA A 327 12.25 -19.56 -5.86
C ALA A 327 12.14 -21.02 -5.40
N GLY A 328 12.06 -21.24 -4.09
CA GLY A 328 11.96 -22.57 -3.48
C GLY A 328 13.28 -23.34 -3.36
N ALA A 329 14.41 -22.79 -3.81
CA ALA A 329 15.72 -23.39 -3.57
C ALA A 329 16.09 -23.30 -2.07
N PRO A 330 16.57 -24.38 -1.43
CA PRO A 330 17.04 -24.34 -0.03
C PRO A 330 18.08 -23.23 0.20
N GLU A 331 18.99 -23.05 -0.75
CA GLU A 331 20.05 -22.05 -0.70
C GLU A 331 19.52 -20.61 -0.73
N LEU A 332 18.31 -20.39 -1.26
CA LEU A 332 17.66 -19.09 -1.24
C LEU A 332 17.23 -18.71 0.18
N ARG A 333 16.66 -19.65 0.94
CA ARG A 333 16.23 -19.42 2.33
C ARG A 333 17.44 -19.15 3.23
N ASP A 334 18.48 -19.95 3.11
CA ASP A 334 19.71 -19.80 3.89
C ASP A 334 20.44 -18.49 3.59
N GLN A 335 20.40 -18.04 2.33
CA GLN A 335 21.11 -16.84 1.91
C GLN A 335 20.27 -15.58 1.93
N LEU A 336 18.94 -15.62 1.86
CA LEU A 336 18.07 -14.43 1.78
C LEU A 336 17.13 -14.25 2.98
N GLY A 337 16.91 -15.29 3.79
CA GLY A 337 16.07 -15.20 4.98
C GLY A 337 14.57 -14.96 4.71
N VAL A 338 14.09 -15.19 3.48
CA VAL A 338 12.67 -15.01 3.10
C VAL A 338 12.09 -16.27 2.47
N GLU A 339 10.85 -16.61 2.82
CA GLU A 339 10.14 -17.78 2.28
C GLU A 339 9.56 -17.55 0.88
N ASP A 340 9.17 -16.31 0.55
CA ASP A 340 8.62 -15.92 -0.76
C ASP A 340 9.53 -14.88 -1.47
N PRO A 341 10.16 -15.22 -2.60
CA PRO A 341 11.01 -14.31 -3.35
C PRO A 341 10.27 -13.16 -4.05
N TRP A 342 8.95 -13.25 -4.24
CA TRP A 342 8.18 -12.14 -4.83
C TRP A 342 7.92 -11.02 -3.85
N SER A 343 7.97 -11.32 -2.54
CA SER A 343 8.07 -10.30 -1.52
C SER A 343 9.32 -9.45 -1.78
N ALA A 344 10.48 -10.05 -2.03
CA ALA A 344 11.70 -9.31 -2.33
C ALA A 344 11.59 -8.42 -3.58
N SER A 345 10.84 -8.84 -4.60
CA SER A 345 10.82 -8.26 -5.96
C SER A 345 10.22 -6.87 -6.15
N THR A 346 9.74 -6.20 -5.11
CA THR A 346 9.20 -4.85 -5.24
C THR A 346 9.83 -3.92 -4.22
N CYS A 347 10.25 -2.72 -4.65
CA CYS A 347 10.63 -1.63 -3.74
C CYS A 347 9.50 -1.26 -2.73
N ASP A 348 8.32 -1.86 -2.91
CA ASP A 348 7.14 -1.84 -2.05
C ASP A 348 6.86 -3.15 -1.33
N LEU A 349 7.90 -3.81 -0.84
CA LEU A 349 7.74 -4.56 0.40
C LEU A 349 7.02 -3.66 1.40
N ARG A 350 5.76 -4.04 1.69
CA ARG A 350 4.94 -3.48 2.76
C ARG A 350 5.84 -3.33 3.99
N ALA A 351 5.54 -2.33 4.82
CA ALA A 351 6.17 -2.17 6.13
C ALA A 351 6.20 -3.49 6.94
N GLU A 352 5.35 -4.47 6.60
CA GLU A 352 5.30 -5.86 7.08
C GLU A 352 6.63 -6.62 6.98
N ALA A 353 7.34 -6.67 5.84
CA ALA A 353 8.61 -7.42 5.74
C ALA A 353 9.80 -6.72 6.44
N ILE A 354 9.58 -5.50 6.93
CA ILE A 354 10.51 -4.74 7.75
C ILE A 354 10.29 -4.99 9.24
N GLU A 355 9.10 -5.45 9.60
CA GLU A 355 8.78 -5.83 10.98
C GLU A 355 9.64 -7.01 11.47
N GLU A 356 9.98 -7.94 10.57
CA GLU A 356 10.83 -9.10 10.90
C GLU A 356 12.31 -8.74 11.09
N ALA A 357 12.79 -7.64 10.50
CA ALA A 357 14.22 -7.27 10.51
C ALA A 357 14.66 -6.43 11.74
N GLY A 358 13.80 -6.28 12.75
CA GLY A 358 14.16 -5.85 14.12
C GLY A 358 14.67 -4.41 14.33
N SER A 359 15.01 -3.66 13.29
CA SER A 359 15.62 -2.33 13.42
C SER A 359 14.63 -1.16 13.32
N LEU A 360 13.41 -1.38 12.80
CA LEU A 360 12.43 -0.30 12.51
C LEU A 360 11.13 -0.41 13.34
N THR A 361 11.01 -1.40 14.24
CA THR A 361 9.80 -1.67 15.04
C THR A 361 9.78 -1.00 16.41
N ALA A 362 10.90 -0.39 16.84
CA ALA A 362 10.98 0.29 18.12
C ALA A 362 9.98 1.46 18.17
N GLY A 363 8.87 1.26 18.90
CA GLY A 363 7.81 2.25 19.07
C GLY A 363 6.68 2.21 18.04
N ARG A 364 6.64 1.26 17.09
CA ARG A 364 5.48 1.08 16.17
C ARG A 364 4.20 0.73 16.92
N PHE A 365 4.30 -0.24 17.82
CA PHE A 365 3.19 -0.74 18.61
C PHE A 365 3.06 0.10 19.88
N SER A 366 2.79 1.40 19.71
CA SER A 366 2.69 2.35 20.82
C SER A 366 1.38 3.11 20.72
N ALA A 367 0.45 2.76 21.60
CA ALA A 367 -0.84 3.41 21.74
C ALA A 367 -1.01 3.93 23.17
N ALA A 368 -1.75 5.02 23.32
CA ALA A 368 -2.28 5.45 24.61
C ALA A 368 -3.78 5.28 24.61
N LEU A 369 -4.29 4.54 25.60
CA LEU A 369 -5.71 4.31 25.83
C LEU A 369 -6.08 4.99 27.14
N THR A 370 -7.02 5.93 27.11
CA THR A 370 -7.44 6.72 28.26
C THR A 370 -8.95 6.62 28.42
N PRO A 371 -9.44 5.70 29.26
CA PRO A 371 -10.86 5.66 29.62
C PRO A 371 -11.27 6.96 30.31
N VAL A 372 -12.47 7.46 30.03
CA VAL A 372 -13.02 8.63 30.73
C VAL A 372 -13.33 8.30 32.20
N ARG A 373 -13.62 7.03 32.49
CA ARG A 373 -13.91 6.54 33.84
C ARG A 373 -13.10 5.27 34.12
N ASP A 374 -12.54 5.19 35.32
CA ASP A 374 -11.79 4.02 35.79
C ASP A 374 -12.68 2.91 36.37
N ALA A 375 -13.97 3.22 36.61
CA ALA A 375 -14.97 2.28 37.09
C ALA A 375 -16.35 2.58 36.51
N ILE A 376 -17.09 1.53 36.17
CA ILE A 376 -18.48 1.57 35.71
C ILE A 376 -19.30 0.46 36.39
N GLU A 377 -20.62 0.64 36.40
CA GLU A 377 -21.57 -0.30 37.00
C GLU A 377 -22.53 -0.79 35.92
N ALA A 378 -22.93 -2.06 35.99
CA ALA A 378 -23.93 -2.62 35.08
C ALA A 378 -24.79 -3.67 35.78
N ARG A 379 -25.99 -3.88 35.27
CA ARG A 379 -26.82 -5.02 35.71
C ARG A 379 -26.29 -6.33 35.11
N PRO A 380 -26.53 -7.48 35.77
CA PRO A 380 -26.23 -8.78 35.18
C PRO A 380 -26.86 -8.94 33.80
N GLY A 381 -26.04 -9.26 32.80
CA GLY A 381 -26.46 -9.35 31.39
C GLY A 381 -26.87 -8.02 30.75
N GLY A 382 -26.78 -6.90 31.46
CA GLY A 382 -27.13 -5.55 31.01
C GLY A 382 -26.11 -4.95 30.05
N ARG A 383 -26.49 -3.90 29.33
CA ARG A 383 -25.54 -3.15 28.48
C ARG A 383 -24.78 -2.13 29.31
N PHE A 384 -23.55 -1.85 28.93
CA PHE A 384 -22.75 -0.75 29.43
C PHE A 384 -22.10 -0.01 28.25
N VAL A 385 -21.84 1.28 28.43
CA VAL A 385 -21.09 2.09 27.47
C VAL A 385 -19.89 2.70 28.18
N LEU A 386 -18.73 2.59 27.54
CA LEU A 386 -17.48 3.15 28.02
C LEU A 386 -16.93 4.13 27.00
N GLU A 387 -16.70 5.37 27.42
CA GLU A 387 -15.97 6.37 26.64
C GLU A 387 -14.46 6.15 26.75
N LEU A 388 -13.78 6.12 25.61
CA LEU A 388 -12.35 5.87 25.50
C LEU A 388 -11.70 6.85 24.52
N SER A 389 -10.67 7.57 24.98
CA SER A 389 -9.73 8.26 24.09
C SER A 389 -8.62 7.29 23.67
N VAL A 390 -8.40 7.15 22.37
CA VAL A 390 -7.27 6.40 21.79
C VAL A 390 -6.33 7.37 21.07
N ALA A 391 -5.02 7.23 21.31
CA ALA A 391 -4.00 8.01 20.62
C ALA A 391 -2.88 7.10 20.09
N ASN A 392 -2.48 7.32 18.85
CA ASN A 392 -1.30 6.70 18.27
C ASN A 392 -0.04 7.43 18.75
N ARG A 393 0.71 6.77 19.63
CA ARG A 393 1.98 7.26 20.19
C ARG A 393 3.18 6.81 19.36
N SER A 394 2.96 6.01 18.33
CA SER A 394 4.01 5.61 17.42
C SER A 394 4.38 6.75 16.48
N ARG A 395 5.58 6.65 15.91
CA ARG A 395 6.08 7.57 14.87
C ARG A 395 5.58 7.18 13.48
N LEU A 396 4.74 6.14 13.38
CA LEU A 396 4.24 5.58 12.13
C LEU A 396 2.72 5.78 12.07
N HIS A 397 2.22 5.97 10.86
CA HIS A 397 0.79 5.88 10.63
C HIS A 397 0.39 4.41 10.74
N TRP A 398 -0.70 4.11 11.45
CA TRP A 398 -1.34 2.80 11.40
C TRP A 398 -2.12 2.68 10.09
N SER A 399 -1.37 2.65 8.98
CA SER A 399 -1.92 2.55 7.64
C SER A 399 -2.46 1.14 7.44
N ALA A 400 -3.76 1.04 7.21
CA ALA A 400 -4.37 -0.23 6.91
C ALA A 400 -4.80 -0.27 5.44
N ASP A 401 -4.51 -1.39 4.80
CA ASP A 401 -5.14 -1.79 3.55
C ASP A 401 -6.65 -2.06 3.71
N ARG A 402 -7.14 -2.20 4.96
CA ARG A 402 -8.56 -2.34 5.32
C ARG A 402 -8.92 -1.59 6.60
N GLU A 403 -10.12 -1.03 6.69
CA GLU A 403 -10.59 -0.30 7.89
C GLU A 403 -10.61 -1.16 9.17
N ASP A 404 -10.70 -2.49 9.03
CA ASP A 404 -10.82 -3.44 10.13
C ASP A 404 -9.48 -3.87 10.73
N ARG A 405 -8.33 -3.43 10.19
CA ARG A 405 -7.02 -3.95 10.59
C ARG A 405 -6.60 -3.54 12.01
N PHE A 406 -6.91 -2.31 12.41
CA PHE A 406 -6.57 -1.80 13.74
C PHE A 406 -7.84 -1.64 14.56
N GLN A 407 -7.96 -2.41 15.64
CA GLN A 407 -9.15 -2.48 16.47
C GLN A 407 -8.81 -2.36 17.95
N ILE A 408 -9.79 -1.97 18.75
CA ILE A 408 -9.75 -2.10 20.20
C ILE A 408 -10.27 -3.48 20.56
N GLY A 409 -9.38 -4.33 21.06
CA GLY A 409 -9.74 -5.59 21.70
C GLY A 409 -10.32 -5.30 23.08
N VAL A 410 -11.51 -5.86 23.35
CA VAL A 410 -12.22 -5.66 24.62
C VAL A 410 -12.42 -7.01 25.28
N GLN A 411 -11.86 -7.19 26.48
CA GLN A 411 -11.92 -8.44 27.23
C GLN A 411 -12.48 -8.21 28.62
N LEU A 412 -13.47 -9.01 29.02
CA LEU A 412 -13.98 -9.06 30.39
C LEU A 412 -13.26 -10.17 31.15
N ARG A 413 -12.69 -9.82 32.31
CA ARG A 413 -11.94 -10.75 33.16
C ARG A 413 -12.54 -10.75 34.58
N PRO A 414 -12.98 -11.89 35.13
CA PRO A 414 -13.46 -11.96 36.50
C PRO A 414 -12.33 -11.60 37.48
N ALA A 415 -12.64 -10.86 38.54
CA ALA A 415 -11.67 -10.58 39.61
C ALA A 415 -11.32 -11.84 40.45
N SER A 416 -12.18 -12.85 40.42
CA SER A 416 -12.13 -14.04 41.30
C SER A 416 -11.33 -15.23 40.74
N GLY A 417 -10.80 -15.17 39.52
CA GLY A 417 -10.02 -16.29 38.97
C GLY A 417 -9.69 -16.20 37.47
N PRO A 418 -9.04 -17.24 36.91
CA PRO A 418 -8.70 -17.28 35.49
C PRO A 418 -9.96 -17.47 34.65
N GLY A 419 -10.33 -16.41 33.92
CA GLY A 419 -11.44 -16.41 32.99
C GLY A 419 -11.37 -15.18 32.10
N ARG A 420 -11.77 -15.32 30.84
CA ARG A 420 -11.80 -14.23 29.87
C ARG A 420 -12.99 -14.43 28.95
N GLN A 421 -13.78 -13.38 28.78
CA GLN A 421 -14.79 -13.28 27.74
C GLN A 421 -14.39 -12.15 26.79
N ASP A 422 -14.22 -12.47 25.50
CA ASP A 422 -14.00 -11.46 24.47
C ASP A 422 -15.33 -10.83 24.07
N LEU A 423 -15.36 -9.50 24.03
CA LEU A 423 -16.46 -8.73 23.45
C LEU A 423 -16.14 -8.39 21.98
N PRO A 424 -17.14 -7.96 21.19
CA PRO A 424 -16.90 -7.45 19.85
C PRO A 424 -15.83 -6.35 19.86
N ARG A 425 -14.90 -6.46 18.92
CA ARG A 425 -13.84 -5.47 18.75
C ARG A 425 -14.40 -4.18 18.16
N VAL A 426 -13.79 -3.05 18.52
CA VAL A 426 -14.22 -1.71 18.06
C VAL A 426 -13.17 -1.13 17.12
N PRO A 427 -13.49 -0.76 15.87
CA PRO A 427 -12.51 -0.20 14.95
C PRO A 427 -11.86 1.08 15.48
N VAL A 428 -10.55 1.25 15.26
CA VAL A 428 -9.86 2.49 15.63
C VAL A 428 -10.19 3.60 14.61
N PRO A 429 -10.68 4.77 15.05
CA PRO A 429 -11.03 5.87 14.16
C PRO A 429 -9.84 6.34 13.30
N ALA A 430 -10.11 6.81 12.08
CA ALA A 430 -9.06 7.26 11.14
C ALA A 430 -8.15 8.35 11.74
N ALA A 431 -8.73 9.31 12.46
CA ALA A 431 -8.00 10.38 13.12
C ALA A 431 -6.99 9.87 14.18
N ALA A 432 -7.33 8.78 14.89
CA ALA A 432 -6.42 8.15 15.85
C ALA A 432 -5.37 7.25 15.20
N ARG A 433 -5.50 6.89 13.91
CA ARG A 433 -4.54 6.06 13.18
C ARG A 433 -3.33 6.85 12.67
N CYS A 434 -3.47 8.17 12.48
CA CYS A 434 -2.36 9.03 12.08
C CYS A 434 -1.26 9.06 13.16
N ALA A 435 0.00 9.20 12.75
CA ALA A 435 1.11 9.32 13.71
C ALA A 435 0.88 10.55 14.61
N GLY A 436 0.84 10.35 15.93
CA GLY A 436 0.51 11.41 16.89
C GLY A 436 -0.98 11.81 16.94
N GLY A 437 -1.84 11.19 16.14
CA GLY A 437 -3.27 11.45 16.12
C GLY A 437 -4.01 10.83 17.31
N SER A 438 -5.20 11.37 17.61
CA SER A 438 -6.08 10.89 18.68
C SER A 438 -7.54 11.03 18.30
N ALA A 439 -8.39 10.16 18.85
CA ALA A 439 -9.84 10.23 18.71
C ALA A 439 -10.54 9.60 19.91
N ASP A 440 -11.73 10.09 20.19
CA ASP A 440 -12.63 9.50 21.18
C ASP A 440 -13.57 8.50 20.51
N LEU A 441 -13.87 7.39 21.21
CA LEU A 441 -14.80 6.36 20.75
C LEU A 441 -15.62 5.81 21.92
N LEU A 442 -16.78 5.24 21.58
CA LEU A 442 -17.67 4.57 22.53
C LEU A 442 -17.53 3.06 22.38
N ILE A 443 -17.33 2.38 23.50
CA ILE A 443 -17.36 0.92 23.60
C ILE A 443 -18.70 0.51 24.17
N ASP A 444 -19.54 -0.11 23.34
CA ASP A 444 -20.80 -0.71 23.73
C ASP A 444 -20.58 -2.20 24.04
N GLY A 445 -20.74 -2.57 25.31
CA GLY A 445 -20.52 -3.92 25.81
C GLY A 445 -21.73 -4.48 26.54
N ARG A 446 -21.75 -5.80 26.71
CA ARG A 446 -22.72 -6.49 27.55
C ARG A 446 -22.01 -7.06 28.77
N ALA A 447 -22.52 -6.76 29.95
CA ALA A 447 -22.01 -7.27 31.21
C ALA A 447 -22.26 -8.79 31.34
N PRO A 448 -21.42 -9.51 32.09
CA PRO A 448 -21.65 -10.92 32.43
C PRO A 448 -23.01 -11.15 33.11
N ALA A 449 -23.57 -12.35 32.95
CA ALA A 449 -24.83 -12.72 33.59
C ALA A 449 -24.68 -13.01 35.09
N GLU A 450 -23.47 -13.25 35.56
CA GLU A 450 -23.17 -13.47 36.97
C GLU A 450 -22.83 -12.12 37.63
N PRO A 451 -23.46 -11.77 38.76
CA PRO A 451 -23.04 -10.63 39.57
C PRO A 451 -21.61 -10.81 40.10
N GLY A 452 -20.87 -9.70 40.18
CA GLY A 452 -19.51 -9.72 40.69
C GLY A 452 -18.64 -8.60 40.13
N PHE A 453 -17.37 -8.58 40.56
CA PHE A 453 -16.38 -7.63 40.07
C PHE A 453 -15.62 -8.20 38.87
N TYR A 454 -15.53 -7.40 37.82
CA TYR A 454 -14.82 -7.70 36.59
C TYR A 454 -13.86 -6.57 36.22
N GLU A 455 -12.85 -6.90 35.42
CA GLU A 455 -11.97 -5.96 34.75
C GLU A 455 -12.31 -5.95 33.25
N ILE A 456 -12.53 -4.77 32.69
CA ILE A 456 -12.55 -4.52 31.25
C ILE A 456 -11.11 -4.21 30.84
N PHE A 457 -10.47 -5.17 30.19
CA PHE A 457 -9.14 -5.04 29.62
C PHE A 457 -9.25 -4.58 28.17
N LEU A 458 -8.58 -3.47 27.85
CA LEU A 458 -8.62 -2.78 26.57
C LEU A 458 -7.21 -2.70 26.00
N ASP A 459 -7.05 -3.08 24.75
CA ASP A 459 -5.78 -2.95 24.03
C ASP A 459 -6.01 -2.69 22.54
N VAL A 460 -5.04 -2.04 21.90
CA VAL A 460 -5.04 -1.93 20.44
C VAL A 460 -4.53 -3.25 19.87
N VAL A 461 -5.23 -3.77 18.87
CA VAL A 461 -4.87 -5.00 18.16
C VAL A 461 -4.68 -4.68 16.69
N GLU A 462 -3.57 -5.15 16.14
CA GLU A 462 -3.41 -5.27 14.70
C GLU A 462 -3.86 -6.68 14.30
N GLU A 463 -5.02 -6.78 13.64
CA GLU A 463 -5.64 -8.05 13.26
C GLU A 463 -4.70 -8.92 12.43
N GLY A 464 -4.58 -10.19 12.84
CA GLY A 464 -3.68 -11.15 12.19
C GLY A 464 -2.20 -10.93 12.48
N VAL A 465 -1.84 -9.95 13.31
CA VAL A 465 -0.44 -9.61 13.62
C VAL A 465 -0.13 -9.78 15.12
N THR A 466 -0.63 -8.89 15.99
CA THR A 466 -0.26 -8.89 17.42
C THR A 466 -1.17 -7.99 18.24
N TRP A 467 -1.23 -8.23 19.55
CA TRP A 467 -1.73 -7.26 20.51
C TRP A 467 -0.64 -6.26 20.85
N PHE A 468 -0.95 -4.97 20.93
CA PHE A 468 0.06 -3.94 21.14
C PHE A 468 0.77 -4.10 22.51
N HIS A 469 0.07 -4.60 23.53
CA HIS A 469 0.70 -4.86 24.83
C HIS A 469 1.76 -5.97 24.80
N GLU A 470 1.64 -6.96 23.91
CA GLU A 470 2.66 -8.01 23.71
C GLU A 470 3.96 -7.42 23.15
N ARG A 471 3.87 -6.22 22.57
CA ARG A 471 4.98 -5.44 22.00
C ARG A 471 5.38 -4.24 22.87
N GLY A 472 4.89 -4.18 24.11
CA GLY A 472 5.29 -3.20 25.12
C GLY A 472 4.40 -1.95 25.23
N SER A 473 3.28 -1.86 24.50
CA SER A 473 2.28 -0.81 24.73
C SER A 473 1.54 -1.02 26.05
N ALA A 474 1.15 0.05 26.73
CA ALA A 474 0.34 -0.07 27.94
C ALA A 474 -1.14 -0.28 27.57
N PRO A 475 -1.80 -1.37 28.02
CA PRO A 475 -3.24 -1.54 27.87
C PRO A 475 -4.00 -0.70 28.90
N ALA A 476 -5.27 -0.40 28.64
CA ALA A 476 -6.17 0.23 29.60
C ALA A 476 -7.00 -0.81 30.37
N ARG A 477 -7.34 -0.49 31.61
CA ARG A 477 -8.11 -1.36 32.52
C ARG A 477 -9.18 -0.55 33.21
N VAL A 478 -10.43 -0.99 33.14
CA VAL A 478 -11.58 -0.35 33.79
C VAL A 478 -12.28 -1.36 34.69
N LYS A 479 -12.65 -0.96 35.90
CA LYS A 479 -13.41 -1.81 36.83
C LYS A 479 -14.87 -1.85 36.43
N LEU A 480 -15.45 -3.04 36.39
CA LEU A 480 -16.87 -3.27 36.14
C LEU A 480 -17.49 -3.95 37.36
N ASP A 481 -18.38 -3.25 38.06
CA ASP A 481 -19.19 -3.81 39.14
C ASP A 481 -20.55 -4.25 38.58
N VAL A 482 -20.78 -5.57 38.58
CA VAL A 482 -22.02 -6.17 38.08
C VAL A 482 -22.91 -6.50 39.26
N ARG A 483 -23.98 -5.71 39.45
CA ARG A 483 -24.91 -5.87 40.58
C ARG A 483 -26.35 -5.57 40.20
N GLU A 484 -27.28 -6.24 40.87
CA GLU A 484 -28.71 -6.24 40.56
C GLU A 484 -29.35 -4.84 40.68
N ASP A 485 -28.86 -4.03 41.61
CA ASP A 485 -29.34 -2.68 41.91
C ASP A 485 -28.66 -1.58 41.07
N ALA A 486 -27.73 -1.94 40.17
CA ALA A 486 -27.08 -0.98 39.29
C ALA A 486 -28.12 -0.18 38.47
N ALA A 487 -27.89 1.12 38.34
CA ALA A 487 -28.72 1.96 37.50
C ALA A 487 -28.70 1.43 36.06
N SER A 488 -29.87 1.16 35.48
CA SER A 488 -29.93 0.83 34.06
C SER A 488 -29.48 2.04 33.25
N VAL A 489 -28.45 1.89 32.44
CA VAL A 489 -28.08 2.91 31.47
C VAL A 489 -29.13 2.85 30.34
N SER A 490 -30.19 3.64 30.47
CA SER A 490 -31.15 3.86 29.39
C SER A 490 -30.62 4.99 28.51
N PHE A 491 -30.14 4.64 27.32
CA PHE A 491 -29.90 5.63 26.28
C PHE A 491 -31.25 5.95 25.61
N GLU A 492 -31.57 7.24 25.48
CA GLU A 492 -32.47 7.70 24.43
C GLU A 492 -31.88 7.20 23.09
N PRO A 493 -32.57 6.30 22.36
CA PRO A 493 -32.03 5.65 21.17
C PRO A 493 -31.47 6.64 20.16
N ASP A 494 -32.06 7.84 20.11
CA ASP A 494 -31.73 8.92 19.19
C ASP A 494 -30.36 9.57 19.49
N ALA A 495 -29.94 9.66 20.76
CA ALA A 495 -28.68 10.30 21.12
C ALA A 495 -27.47 9.39 20.88
N LEU A 496 -27.59 8.10 21.20
CA LEU A 496 -26.56 7.10 20.91
C LEU A 496 -26.47 6.82 19.40
N ALA A 497 -27.62 6.78 18.71
CA ALA A 497 -27.65 6.70 17.26
C ALA A 497 -27.04 7.94 16.58
N ALA A 498 -27.28 9.16 17.11
CA ALA A 498 -26.69 10.38 16.58
C ALA A 498 -25.16 10.43 16.78
N GLU A 499 -24.64 10.00 17.93
CA GLU A 499 -23.20 9.99 18.19
C GLU A 499 -22.49 8.87 17.42
N LEU A 500 -23.09 7.68 17.32
CA LEU A 500 -22.57 6.59 16.47
C LEU A 500 -22.67 6.94 14.97
N ALA A 501 -23.73 7.63 14.55
CA ALA A 501 -23.84 8.17 13.19
C ALA A 501 -22.75 9.22 12.94
N ARG A 502 -22.48 10.12 13.89
CA ARG A 502 -21.41 11.12 13.82
C ARG A 502 -20.03 10.48 13.68
N GLN A 503 -19.79 9.36 14.37
CA GLN A 503 -18.57 8.55 14.24
C GLN A 503 -18.45 7.82 12.89
N LEU A 504 -19.56 7.63 12.17
CA LEU A 504 -19.63 7.04 10.82
C LEU A 504 -19.67 8.09 9.69
N THR A 505 -20.03 9.35 9.96
CA THR A 505 -20.28 10.40 8.95
C THR A 505 -19.13 11.39 8.74
N ASP A 506 -17.91 10.89 8.55
CA ASP A 506 -16.87 11.63 7.77
C ASP A 506 -16.96 11.29 6.27
N LEU A 507 -18.08 10.73 5.82
CA LEU A 507 -18.40 10.43 4.42
C LEU A 507 -19.35 11.48 3.82
N PRO A 508 -19.15 11.93 2.58
CA PRO A 508 -20.07 12.83 1.90
C PRO A 508 -21.29 12.04 1.42
N VAL A 509 -22.37 12.02 2.19
CA VAL A 509 -23.63 11.35 1.82
C VAL A 509 -24.72 12.43 1.65
N PRO A 510 -25.50 12.42 0.55
CA PRO A 510 -26.55 13.43 0.32
C PRO A 510 -27.74 13.29 1.29
N ASP A 511 -28.31 14.44 1.69
CA ASP A 511 -29.29 14.60 2.79
C ASP A 511 -30.52 13.66 2.75
N TRP A 512 -30.97 13.26 1.56
CA TRP A 512 -32.13 12.38 1.40
C TRP A 512 -31.86 10.96 1.92
N GLN A 513 -30.59 10.54 1.94
CA GLN A 513 -30.19 9.26 2.48
C GLN A 513 -30.13 9.30 4.01
N LEU A 514 -29.96 10.44 4.67
CA LEU A 514 -29.99 10.51 6.14
C LEU A 514 -31.40 10.33 6.72
N ALA A 515 -32.43 10.77 5.99
CA ALA A 515 -33.82 10.69 6.41
C ALA A 515 -34.38 9.25 6.47
N ASP A 516 -33.98 8.39 5.53
CA ASP A 516 -34.41 6.97 5.50
C ASP A 516 -33.81 6.14 6.65
N TRP A 517 -32.64 6.54 7.15
CA TRP A 517 -31.88 5.79 8.14
C TRP A 517 -32.36 6.10 9.56
N ALA A 518 -32.72 7.37 9.80
CA ALA A 518 -33.43 7.77 11.00
C ALA A 518 -34.77 7.01 11.15
N GLY A 519 -35.50 6.80 10.05
CA GLY A 519 -36.73 6.00 10.04
C GLY A 519 -36.52 4.51 10.37
N LEU A 520 -35.44 3.90 9.88
CA LEU A 520 -35.13 2.48 10.15
C LEU A 520 -34.64 2.24 11.58
N LEU A 521 -33.90 3.18 12.17
CA LEU A 521 -33.49 3.14 13.57
C LEU A 521 -34.69 3.34 14.51
N ALA A 522 -35.60 4.26 14.19
CA ALA A 522 -36.85 4.46 14.93
C ALA A 522 -37.77 3.23 14.91
N SER A 523 -37.62 2.35 13.91
CA SER A 523 -38.38 1.08 13.81
C SER A 523 -37.78 -0.09 14.60
N GLY A 524 -36.69 0.14 15.35
CA GLY A 524 -36.07 -0.87 16.23
C GLY A 524 -35.06 -1.80 15.55
N THR A 525 -34.54 -1.42 14.37
CA THR A 525 -33.54 -2.23 13.66
C THR A 525 -32.19 -2.18 14.37
N PRO A 526 -31.55 -3.32 14.70
CA PRO A 526 -30.27 -3.33 15.41
C PRO A 526 -29.15 -2.62 14.62
N ILE A 527 -28.34 -1.82 15.31
CA ILE A 527 -27.25 -1.02 14.71
C ILE A 527 -26.23 -1.89 13.96
N ALA A 528 -25.95 -3.10 14.45
CA ALA A 528 -25.08 -4.06 13.77
C ALA A 528 -25.65 -4.52 12.40
N THR A 529 -26.99 -4.54 12.27
CA THR A 529 -27.68 -4.89 11.03
C THR A 529 -27.64 -3.73 10.03
N LEU A 530 -27.82 -2.49 10.49
CA LEU A 530 -27.64 -1.29 9.65
C LEU A 530 -26.18 -1.11 9.23
N ALA A 531 -25.22 -1.29 10.14
CA ALA A 531 -23.79 -1.28 9.82
C ALA A 531 -23.43 -2.37 8.81
N SER A 532 -24.03 -3.57 8.93
CA SER A 532 -23.95 -4.64 7.94
C SER A 532 -24.51 -4.24 6.58
N TRP A 533 -25.58 -3.46 6.50
CA TRP A 533 -26.15 -2.97 5.22
C TRP A 533 -25.40 -1.78 4.62
N ILE A 534 -24.72 -0.96 5.44
CA ILE A 534 -23.78 0.08 4.99
C ILE A 534 -22.54 -0.57 4.38
N THR A 535 -22.01 -1.59 5.05
CA THR A 535 -20.77 -2.29 4.67
C THR A 535 -20.96 -3.34 3.59
N ALA A 536 -22.10 -4.03 3.58
CA ALA A 536 -22.59 -4.87 2.49
C ALA A 536 -23.56 -4.03 1.66
N GLY A 537 -23.05 -3.25 0.69
CA GLY A 537 -23.90 -2.52 -0.25
C GLY A 537 -25.07 -3.40 -0.72
N LEU A 538 -26.30 -2.89 -0.52
CA LEU A 538 -27.55 -3.62 -0.71
C LEU A 538 -27.51 -4.57 -1.93
N PRO A 539 -28.06 -5.80 -1.82
CA PRO A 539 -28.25 -6.65 -2.98
C PRO A 539 -29.14 -5.92 -4.00
N GLU A 540 -28.79 -6.04 -5.27
CA GLU A 540 -29.59 -5.57 -6.40
C GLU A 540 -31.07 -5.94 -6.23
N VAL A 541 -31.89 -4.99 -5.80
CA VAL A 541 -33.32 -5.03 -6.07
C VAL A 541 -33.50 -4.37 -7.42
N GLU A 542 -33.43 -5.18 -8.46
CA GLU A 542 -33.71 -4.82 -9.83
C GLU A 542 -35.07 -4.09 -9.95
N PRO A 543 -35.20 -3.01 -10.75
CA PRO A 543 -36.36 -2.13 -10.73
C PRO A 543 -37.55 -2.74 -11.48
N ARG A 544 -38.24 -3.71 -10.88
CA ARG A 544 -39.61 -4.10 -11.25
C ARG A 544 -40.64 -3.30 -10.46
N ARG A 545 -40.59 -1.96 -10.51
CA ARG A 545 -41.67 -1.09 -10.00
C ARG A 545 -41.86 0.18 -10.83
N THR A 546 -42.16 0.02 -12.12
CA THR A 546 -42.67 1.13 -12.95
C THR A 546 -44.15 0.99 -13.36
N ARG A 547 -44.82 -0.14 -13.08
CA ARG A 547 -46.28 -0.27 -13.34
C ARG A 547 -47.16 -0.10 -12.10
N ALA A 548 -46.71 -0.51 -10.92
CA ALA A 548 -47.48 -0.32 -9.68
C ALA A 548 -47.44 1.14 -9.20
N HIS A 549 -46.30 1.82 -9.34
CA HIS A 549 -46.15 3.23 -8.93
C HIS A 549 -46.97 4.16 -9.83
N ALA A 550 -46.99 3.94 -11.16
CA ALA A 550 -47.83 4.70 -12.08
C ALA A 550 -49.34 4.48 -11.84
N ALA A 551 -49.75 3.27 -11.46
CA ALA A 551 -51.15 2.97 -11.13
C ALA A 551 -51.60 3.59 -9.79
N ILE A 552 -50.67 3.76 -8.83
CA ILE A 552 -50.94 4.40 -7.54
C ILE A 552 -50.92 5.94 -7.67
N CYS A 553 -49.95 6.51 -8.38
CA CYS A 553 -49.91 7.95 -8.66
C CYS A 553 -51.10 8.42 -9.51
N GLY A 554 -51.55 7.59 -10.46
CA GLY A 554 -52.77 7.84 -11.24
C GLY A 554 -54.05 7.81 -10.41
N ARG A 555 -54.12 7.00 -9.34
CA ARG A 555 -55.26 6.95 -8.40
C ARG A 555 -55.23 8.06 -7.35
N LEU A 556 -54.07 8.64 -7.08
CA LEU A 556 -53.88 9.68 -6.06
C LEU A 556 -53.75 11.10 -6.65
N GLY A 557 -53.81 11.26 -7.98
CA GLY A 557 -53.82 12.58 -8.63
C GLY A 557 -52.51 13.36 -8.54
N LEU A 558 -51.42 12.72 -8.13
CA LEU A 558 -50.12 13.38 -7.97
C LEU A 558 -49.31 13.25 -9.26
N ARG A 559 -48.91 14.41 -9.83
CA ARG A 559 -47.99 14.45 -10.98
C ARG A 559 -46.54 14.29 -10.48
N PRO A 560 -45.71 13.48 -11.16
CA PRO A 560 -44.31 13.35 -10.80
C PRO A 560 -43.52 14.57 -11.30
N SER A 561 -42.68 15.14 -10.43
CA SER A 561 -41.58 16.04 -10.78
C SER A 561 -40.30 15.27 -10.99
#